data_AF-A0A9D2AH46-F1
#
_entry.id   AF-A0A9D2AH46-F1
#
_cell.length_a   1.000
_cell.length_b   1.000
_cell.length_c   1.000
_cell.angle_alpha   90.00
_cell.angle_beta   90.00
_cell.angle_gamma   90.00
#
_symmetry.space_group_name_H-M   'P 1'
#
loop_
_entity.id
_entity.type
_entity.pdbx_description
1 polymer ?
#
loop_
_entity_poly.entity_id
_entity_poly.type
_entity_poly.pdbx_seq_one_letter_code
_entity_poly.pdbx_strand_id
1 'polypeptide(L)'
;MKLMPCLIALVSGAAALSLNSCLLATQAAASAGSAALGEIDPAQLFESDAPRKLSRGQVIELSGSEQNEADSSVSAFSQSITFNGNITQTQNGDQTVRSTYKRCDKQRATLEVLTMRYGRRESSAVYELYFDGAGKGSYTMKRQDASGKTSAAGSGSFTLR
;
A
#
# COMPACT_ATOMS: atom_id res chain seq x y z
N MET A 1 -16.29 73.12 33.44
CA MET A 1 -14.88 72.72 33.29
C MET A 1 -14.73 72.03 31.93
N LYS A 2 -13.75 72.48 31.12
CA LYS A 2 -12.94 71.79 30.06
C LYS A 2 -13.49 70.45 29.50
N LEU A 3 -13.61 70.13 28.20
CA LEU A 3 -13.00 70.56 26.91
C LEU A 3 -13.93 70.16 25.72
N MET A 4 -13.85 70.87 24.58
CA MET A 4 -14.39 70.47 23.26
C MET A 4 -13.41 69.50 22.52
N PRO A 5 -13.54 69.24 21.19
CA PRO A 5 -14.31 68.17 20.54
C PRO A 5 -13.39 67.25 19.68
N CYS A 6 -13.90 66.17 19.06
CA CYS A 6 -13.27 65.68 17.83
C CYS A 6 -14.27 64.97 16.88
N LEU A 7 -14.12 65.37 15.63
CA LEU A 7 -14.83 65.08 14.39
C LEU A 7 -14.58 63.63 13.93
N ILE A 8 -15.49 63.04 13.14
CA ILE A 8 -15.26 62.51 11.77
C ILE A 8 -16.53 61.81 11.26
N ALA A 9 -16.88 62.15 10.02
CA ALA A 9 -18.04 61.74 9.26
C ALA A 9 -17.71 60.62 8.23
N LEU A 10 -18.76 60.22 7.48
CA LEU A 10 -18.77 59.55 6.16
C LEU A 10 -18.50 58.01 6.17
N VAL A 11 -19.06 57.17 5.29
CA VAL A 11 -20.03 57.28 4.17
C VAL A 11 -20.48 55.86 3.80
N SER A 12 -21.71 55.73 3.31
CA SER A 12 -22.22 54.52 2.63
C SER A 12 -21.48 54.26 1.31
N GLY A 13 -21.10 53.02 1.01
CA GLY A 13 -20.54 52.69 -0.30
C GLY A 13 -20.38 51.20 -0.54
N ALA A 14 -21.42 50.58 -1.10
CA ALA A 14 -21.32 49.24 -1.68
C ALA A 14 -20.39 49.31 -2.91
N ALA A 15 -19.23 48.64 -2.84
CA ALA A 15 -18.35 48.48 -3.98
C ALA A 15 -18.82 47.31 -4.84
N ALA A 16 -19.28 47.63 -6.06
CA ALA A 16 -19.52 46.67 -7.12
C ALA A 16 -18.18 46.08 -7.59
N LEU A 17 -17.94 44.81 -7.29
CA LEU A 17 -16.85 44.02 -7.89
C LEU A 17 -17.23 43.71 -9.34
N SER A 18 -16.39 44.13 -10.30
CA SER A 18 -16.68 44.03 -11.73
C SER A 18 -16.55 42.59 -12.25
N LEU A 19 -17.56 42.15 -13.03
CA LEU A 19 -17.66 40.83 -13.68
C LEU A 19 -16.43 40.45 -14.54
N ASN A 20 -15.62 41.42 -14.96
CA ASN A 20 -14.40 41.18 -15.72
C ASN A 20 -13.31 40.45 -14.91
N SER A 21 -13.30 40.59 -13.59
CA SER A 21 -12.31 39.92 -12.73
C SER A 21 -12.57 38.42 -12.57
N CYS A 22 -13.83 37.97 -12.68
CA CYS A 22 -14.18 36.54 -12.70
C CYS A 22 -13.82 35.87 -14.02
N LEU A 23 -13.92 36.57 -15.15
CA LEU A 23 -13.64 36.00 -16.48
C LEU A 23 -12.13 35.78 -16.70
N LEU A 24 -11.27 36.65 -16.15
CA LEU A 24 -9.81 36.46 -16.20
C LEU A 24 -9.35 35.32 -15.27
N ALA A 25 -9.94 35.18 -14.08
CA ALA A 25 -9.62 34.08 -13.17
C ALA A 25 -10.02 32.70 -13.76
N THR A 26 -11.12 32.65 -14.52
CA THR A 26 -11.59 31.42 -15.18
C THR A 26 -10.69 31.01 -16.35
N GLN A 27 -10.21 31.97 -17.15
CA GLN A 27 -9.28 31.68 -18.26
C GLN A 27 -7.89 31.25 -17.78
N ALA A 28 -7.40 31.80 -16.67
CA ALA A 28 -6.14 31.38 -16.04
C ALA A 28 -6.23 29.97 -15.43
N ALA A 29 -7.38 29.57 -14.89
CA ALA A 29 -7.60 28.22 -14.39
C ALA A 29 -7.77 27.19 -15.52
N ALA A 30 -8.39 27.58 -16.64
CA ALA A 30 -8.54 26.71 -17.81
C ALA A 30 -7.20 26.47 -18.55
N SER A 31 -6.32 27.46 -18.61
CA SER A 31 -4.98 27.29 -19.21
C SER A 31 -3.98 26.58 -18.28
N ALA A 32 -4.12 26.74 -16.96
CA ALA A 32 -3.34 25.98 -15.98
C ALA A 32 -3.76 24.50 -15.90
N GLY A 33 -5.05 24.19 -16.07
CA GLY A 33 -5.56 22.82 -16.13
C GLY A 33 -5.18 22.09 -17.41
N SER A 34 -5.04 22.81 -18.54
CA SER A 34 -4.66 22.21 -19.81
C SER A 34 -3.15 21.99 -19.96
N ALA A 35 -2.31 22.73 -19.21
CA ALA A 35 -0.86 22.54 -19.19
C ALA A 35 -0.40 21.40 -18.27
N ALA A 36 -1.20 21.03 -17.25
CA ALA A 36 -0.89 19.94 -16.33
C ALA A 36 -1.27 18.53 -16.86
N LEU A 37 -1.95 18.46 -18.01
CA LEU A 37 -2.38 17.21 -18.64
C LEU A 37 -1.54 16.86 -19.89
N GLY A 38 -0.56 17.70 -20.25
CA GLY A 38 0.22 17.55 -21.48
C GLY A 38 1.26 16.43 -21.49
N GLU A 39 1.52 15.79 -20.35
CA GLU A 39 2.63 14.82 -20.26
C GLU A 39 2.45 13.79 -19.14
N ILE A 40 1.20 13.36 -18.89
CA ILE A 40 1.03 12.09 -18.17
C ILE A 40 1.25 11.00 -19.21
N ASP A 41 2.48 10.48 -19.30
CA ASP A 41 2.78 9.30 -20.09
C ASP A 41 1.79 8.19 -19.66
N PRO A 42 0.86 7.75 -20.54
CA PRO A 42 -0.09 6.71 -20.19
C PRO A 42 0.63 5.42 -19.79
N ALA A 43 1.86 5.18 -20.24
CA ALA A 43 2.66 4.06 -19.78
C ALA A 43 2.99 4.16 -18.27
N GLN A 44 3.26 5.35 -17.73
CA GLN A 44 3.50 5.54 -16.30
C GLN A 44 2.24 5.36 -15.44
N LEU A 45 1.05 5.53 -16.02
CA LEU A 45 -0.21 5.15 -15.36
C LEU A 45 -0.37 3.62 -15.28
N PHE A 46 0.20 2.85 -16.20
CA PHE A 46 0.01 1.40 -16.31
C PHE A 46 1.23 0.53 -15.97
N GLU A 47 2.42 1.12 -15.75
CA GLU A 47 3.58 0.38 -15.23
C GLU A 47 3.30 -0.01 -13.78
N SER A 48 3.00 -1.29 -13.61
CA SER A 48 2.57 -1.85 -12.37
C SER A 48 3.76 -2.17 -11.47
N ASP A 49 3.78 -1.63 -10.26
CA ASP A 49 4.83 -1.93 -9.29
C ASP A 49 4.70 -3.35 -8.72
N ALA A 50 3.48 -3.82 -8.46
CA ALA A 50 3.22 -5.20 -8.09
C ALA A 50 3.21 -6.10 -9.35
N PRO A 51 4.02 -7.19 -9.41
CA PRO A 51 4.05 -8.07 -10.56
C PRO A 51 2.68 -8.73 -10.77
N ARG A 52 2.19 -8.81 -12.02
CA ARG A 52 0.94 -9.56 -12.32
C ARG A 52 1.11 -11.05 -12.08
N LYS A 53 2.30 -11.55 -12.40
CA LYS A 53 2.67 -12.96 -12.28
C LYS A 53 4.10 -13.06 -11.79
N LEU A 54 4.35 -14.06 -10.96
CA LEU A 54 5.71 -14.42 -10.57
C LEU A 54 6.31 -15.37 -11.61
N SER A 55 7.53 -15.08 -12.03
CA SER A 55 8.28 -15.91 -12.97
C SER A 55 8.83 -17.15 -12.28
N ARG A 56 9.11 -18.20 -13.06
CA ARG A 56 9.80 -19.39 -12.52
C ARG A 56 11.18 -19.01 -11.99
N GLY A 57 11.49 -19.44 -10.79
CA GLY A 57 12.75 -19.14 -10.10
C GLY A 57 12.76 -17.81 -9.36
N GLN A 58 11.71 -17.00 -9.48
CA GLN A 58 11.60 -15.74 -8.75
C GLN A 58 11.42 -16.01 -7.25
N VAL A 59 12.09 -15.22 -6.42
CA VAL A 59 12.11 -15.41 -4.96
C VAL A 59 11.51 -14.19 -4.27
N ILE A 60 10.54 -14.41 -3.39
CA ILE A 60 10.13 -13.42 -2.39
C ILE A 60 10.90 -13.71 -1.11
N GLU A 61 11.73 -12.75 -0.68
CA GLU A 61 12.37 -12.73 0.63
C GLU A 61 11.57 -11.81 1.55
N LEU A 62 11.02 -12.35 2.63
CA LEU A 62 10.32 -11.64 3.68
C LEU A 62 11.27 -11.47 4.86
N SER A 63 11.30 -10.29 5.47
CA SER A 63 12.08 -10.01 6.67
C SER A 63 11.27 -9.11 7.59
N GLY A 64 11.01 -9.53 8.83
CA GLY A 64 10.15 -8.77 9.72
C GLY A 64 10.04 -9.33 11.11
N SER A 65 8.95 -8.98 11.78
CA SER A 65 8.73 -9.27 13.20
C SER A 65 7.34 -9.85 13.39
N GLU A 66 7.22 -10.85 14.25
CA GLU A 66 5.95 -11.45 14.64
C GLU A 66 5.66 -11.15 16.13
N GLN A 67 4.43 -10.78 16.43
CA GLN A 67 3.92 -10.62 17.80
C GLN A 67 3.19 -11.90 18.24
N ASN A 68 3.31 -12.21 19.54
CA ASN A 68 2.67 -13.31 20.28
C ASN A 68 3.34 -14.70 20.25
N GLU A 69 4.61 -14.81 19.87
CA GLU A 69 5.45 -15.97 20.23
C GLU A 69 5.95 -15.81 21.68
N ALA A 70 5.03 -15.83 22.65
CA ALA A 70 5.16 -15.92 24.12
C ALA A 70 6.23 -15.13 24.92
N ASP A 71 7.27 -14.53 24.32
CA ASP A 71 8.29 -13.75 25.01
C ASP A 71 8.68 -12.55 24.16
N SER A 72 8.71 -11.41 24.84
CA SER A 72 9.11 -10.11 24.33
C SER A 72 10.56 -10.09 23.87
N SER A 73 10.80 -10.46 22.63
CA SER A 73 11.89 -9.92 21.82
C SER A 73 11.50 -10.15 20.38
N VAL A 74 11.40 -9.07 19.61
CA VAL A 74 11.16 -9.10 18.18
C VAL A 74 12.10 -10.12 17.53
N SER A 75 11.61 -11.33 17.30
CA SER A 75 12.33 -12.35 16.56
C SER A 75 12.28 -11.94 15.11
N ALA A 76 13.44 -11.67 14.53
CA ALA A 76 13.53 -11.39 13.10
C ALA A 76 13.13 -12.66 12.34
N PHE A 77 11.93 -12.68 11.78
CA PHE A 77 11.46 -13.75 10.91
C PHE A 77 11.96 -13.49 9.49
N SER A 78 12.69 -14.44 8.93
CA SER A 78 13.10 -14.42 7.52
C SER A 78 12.56 -15.63 6.79
N GLN A 79 11.89 -15.41 5.65
CA GLN A 79 11.34 -16.47 4.83
C GLN A 79 11.61 -16.20 3.35
N SER A 80 12.16 -17.19 2.65
CA SER A 80 12.37 -17.15 1.20
C SER A 80 11.44 -18.13 0.50
N ILE A 81 10.70 -17.68 -0.51
CA ILE A 81 9.77 -18.51 -1.27
C ILE A 81 10.12 -18.43 -2.75
N THR A 82 10.50 -19.56 -3.33
CA THR A 82 10.79 -19.70 -4.76
C THR A 82 9.55 -20.11 -5.53
N PHE A 83 9.15 -19.30 -6.50
CA PHE A 83 7.93 -19.51 -7.27
C PHE A 83 8.18 -20.24 -8.59
N ASN A 84 7.17 -21.02 -9.00
CA ASN A 84 7.06 -21.60 -10.34
C ASN A 84 5.71 -21.17 -10.92
N GLY A 85 5.57 -19.86 -11.17
CA GLY A 85 4.27 -19.23 -11.37
C GLY A 85 3.65 -18.77 -10.05
N ASN A 86 2.43 -18.24 -10.09
CA ASN A 86 1.77 -17.65 -8.91
C ASN A 86 1.48 -18.63 -7.78
N ILE A 87 1.54 -19.94 -8.02
CA ILE A 87 1.28 -20.97 -7.02
C ILE A 87 2.50 -21.88 -7.02
N THR A 88 3.04 -22.13 -5.83
CA THR A 88 4.10 -23.12 -5.61
C THR A 88 3.72 -24.02 -4.44
N GLN A 89 4.16 -25.26 -4.48
CA GLN A 89 3.93 -26.24 -3.45
C GLN A 89 5.20 -27.02 -3.21
N THR A 90 5.57 -27.14 -1.93
CA THR A 90 6.72 -27.92 -1.47
C THR A 90 6.22 -28.97 -0.49
N GLN A 91 6.63 -30.22 -0.69
CA GLN A 91 6.27 -31.33 0.19
C GLN A 91 7.54 -31.88 0.83
N ASN A 92 7.55 -31.93 2.16
CA ASN A 92 8.63 -32.47 2.98
C ASN A 92 8.02 -33.53 3.91
N GLY A 93 8.06 -34.80 3.50
CA GLY A 93 7.41 -35.88 4.23
C GLY A 93 5.89 -35.71 4.28
N ASP A 94 5.33 -35.68 5.49
CA ASP A 94 3.91 -35.50 5.76
C ASP A 94 3.47 -34.02 5.75
N GLN A 95 4.42 -33.09 5.76
CA GLN A 95 4.16 -31.65 5.67
C GLN A 95 4.13 -31.19 4.21
N THR A 96 3.14 -30.37 3.89
CA THR A 96 3.03 -29.68 2.60
C THR A 96 2.86 -28.19 2.87
N VAL A 97 3.69 -27.37 2.23
CA VAL A 97 3.57 -25.92 2.22
C VAL A 97 3.15 -25.48 0.82
N ARG A 98 2.03 -24.76 0.72
CA ARG A 98 1.52 -24.17 -0.51
C ARG A 98 1.54 -22.66 -0.41
N SER A 99 2.22 -22.00 -1.33
CA SER A 99 2.27 -20.54 -1.40
C SER A 99 1.52 -20.05 -2.64
N THR A 100 0.64 -19.06 -2.46
CA THR A 100 -0.19 -18.47 -3.52
C THR A 100 0.00 -16.96 -3.52
N TYR A 101 0.50 -16.44 -4.64
CA TYR A 101 0.63 -15.02 -4.91
C TYR A 101 -0.54 -14.52 -5.75
N LYS A 102 -1.13 -13.40 -5.36
CA LYS A 102 -2.20 -12.74 -6.10
C LYS A 102 -2.00 -11.24 -6.06
N ARG A 103 -1.85 -10.63 -7.24
CA ARG A 103 -1.89 -9.18 -7.37
C ARG A 103 -3.31 -8.67 -7.09
N CYS A 104 -3.42 -7.63 -6.27
CA CYS A 104 -4.67 -6.95 -5.96
C CYS A 104 -4.85 -5.71 -6.83
N ASP A 105 -3.83 -4.86 -6.88
CA ASP A 105 -3.83 -3.63 -7.68
C ASP A 105 -2.39 -3.25 -8.07
N LYS A 106 -2.12 -1.97 -8.38
CA LYS A 106 -0.82 -1.47 -8.81
C LYS A 106 0.26 -1.60 -7.72
N GLN A 107 -0.10 -1.43 -6.46
CA GLN A 107 0.84 -1.38 -5.32
C GLN A 107 0.60 -2.51 -4.33
N ARG A 108 -0.50 -3.24 -4.43
CA ARG A 108 -0.86 -4.29 -3.46
C ARG A 108 -0.90 -5.66 -4.08
N ALA A 109 -0.41 -6.64 -3.33
CA ALA A 109 -0.60 -8.06 -3.59
C ALA A 109 -0.82 -8.80 -2.28
N THR A 110 -1.40 -10.00 -2.37
CA THR A 110 -1.46 -10.94 -1.26
C THR A 110 -0.57 -12.12 -1.55
N LEU A 111 0.18 -12.54 -0.54
CA LEU A 111 0.86 -13.81 -0.51
C LEU A 111 0.23 -14.65 0.61
N GLU A 112 -0.38 -15.76 0.24
CA GLU A 112 -0.91 -16.73 1.19
C GLU A 112 0.04 -17.91 1.28
N VAL A 113 0.44 -18.31 2.49
CA VAL A 113 1.24 -19.50 2.77
C VAL A 113 0.40 -20.43 3.64
N LEU A 114 0.01 -21.57 3.08
CA LEU A 114 -0.78 -22.60 3.72
C LEU A 114 0.10 -23.79 4.08
N THR A 115 0.13 -24.15 5.35
CA THR A 115 0.82 -25.35 5.84
C THR A 115 -0.19 -26.44 6.16
N MET A 116 0.03 -27.62 5.61
CA MET A 116 -0.78 -28.81 5.83
C MET A 116 0.10 -29.93 6.37
N ARG A 117 -0.46 -30.75 7.26
CA ARG A 117 0.14 -31.99 7.74
C ARG A 117 -0.84 -33.14 7.56
N TYR A 118 -0.41 -34.23 6.95
CA TYR A 118 -1.30 -35.35 6.57
C TYR A 118 -2.56 -34.91 5.81
N GLY A 119 -2.42 -33.91 4.92
CA GLY A 119 -3.52 -33.35 4.13
C GLY A 119 -4.52 -32.49 4.91
N ARG A 120 -4.29 -32.22 6.20
CA ARG A 120 -5.11 -31.32 7.02
C ARG A 120 -4.41 -29.98 7.21
N ARG A 121 -5.15 -28.88 7.16
CA ARG A 121 -4.63 -27.54 7.47
C ARG A 121 -4.10 -27.52 8.90
N GLU A 122 -2.83 -27.16 9.04
CA GLU A 122 -2.17 -26.96 10.33
C GLU A 122 -2.12 -25.47 10.66
N SER A 123 -1.76 -24.64 9.68
CA SER A 123 -1.71 -23.19 9.82
C SER A 123 -1.79 -22.50 8.47
N SER A 124 -2.06 -21.20 8.48
CA SER A 124 -1.93 -20.34 7.31
C SER A 124 -1.39 -18.98 7.71
N ALA A 125 -0.54 -18.38 6.89
CA ALA A 125 -0.15 -16.98 7.00
C ALA A 125 -0.60 -16.22 5.75
N VAL A 126 -1.27 -15.09 5.93
CA VAL A 126 -1.61 -14.17 4.85
C VAL A 126 -0.76 -12.92 5.01
N TYR A 127 0.04 -12.64 4.00
CA TYR A 127 0.86 -11.45 3.87
C TYR A 127 0.19 -10.47 2.92
N GLU A 128 -0.16 -9.29 3.41
CA GLU A 128 -0.59 -8.15 2.60
C GLU A 128 0.66 -7.35 2.22
N LEU A 129 1.09 -7.48 0.96
CA LEU A 129 2.29 -6.86 0.42
C LEU A 129 1.96 -5.49 -0.16
N TYR A 130 2.73 -4.48 0.21
CA TYR A 130 2.68 -3.13 -0.32
C TYR A 130 4.01 -2.77 -0.98
N PHE A 131 3.99 -2.57 -2.29
CA PHE A 131 5.15 -2.25 -3.12
C PHE A 131 5.45 -0.75 -3.05
N ASP A 132 6.67 -0.39 -2.64
CA ASP A 132 7.16 1.00 -2.58
C ASP A 132 8.24 1.31 -3.64
N GLY A 133 8.65 0.30 -4.40
CA GLY A 133 9.56 0.41 -5.53
C GLY A 133 9.68 -0.92 -6.28
N ALA A 134 10.45 -0.93 -7.37
CA ALA A 134 10.61 -2.09 -8.24
C ALA A 134 11.10 -3.33 -7.45
N GLY A 135 10.17 -4.25 -7.17
CA GLY A 135 10.43 -5.50 -6.47
C GLY A 135 10.70 -5.38 -4.97
N LYS A 136 10.36 -4.27 -4.30
CA LYS A 136 10.55 -4.15 -2.85
C LYS A 136 9.36 -3.46 -2.20
N GLY A 137 9.24 -3.65 -0.90
CA GLY A 137 8.15 -3.04 -0.16
C GLY A 137 8.07 -3.47 1.28
N SER A 138 6.89 -3.22 1.85
CA SER A 138 6.51 -3.62 3.20
C SER A 138 5.38 -4.62 3.19
N TYR A 139 5.21 -5.35 4.28
CA TYR A 139 4.05 -6.23 4.44
C TYR A 139 3.48 -6.15 5.85
N THR A 140 2.19 -6.46 5.94
CA THR A 140 1.57 -6.91 7.19
C THR A 140 1.20 -8.38 7.05
N MET A 141 1.16 -9.10 8.16
CA MET A 141 0.91 -10.54 8.20
C MET A 141 -0.10 -10.89 9.29
N LYS A 142 -0.97 -11.85 8.97
CA LYS A 142 -1.84 -12.52 9.94
C LYS A 142 -1.64 -14.04 9.81
N ARG A 143 -1.31 -14.69 10.93
CA ARG A 143 -1.25 -16.15 11.02
C ARG A 143 -2.50 -16.68 11.69
N GLN A 144 -3.04 -17.75 11.15
CA GLN A 144 -4.13 -18.52 11.72
C GLN A 144 -3.68 -19.96 11.95
N ASP A 145 -4.17 -20.56 13.03
CA ASP A 145 -4.01 -21.99 13.30
C ASP A 145 -5.05 -22.84 12.53
N ALA A 146 -5.04 -24.15 12.78
CA ALA A 146 -5.97 -25.10 12.17
C ALA A 146 -7.45 -24.82 12.47
N SER A 147 -7.76 -24.10 13.57
CA SER A 147 -9.12 -23.72 13.96
C SER A 147 -9.58 -22.41 13.33
N GLY A 148 -8.68 -21.70 12.62
CA GLY A 148 -8.95 -20.39 12.04
C GLY A 148 -8.76 -19.23 13.02
N LYS A 149 -8.34 -19.50 14.25
CA LYS A 149 -8.04 -18.46 15.23
C LYS A 149 -6.73 -17.77 14.86
N THR A 150 -6.71 -16.44 14.89
CA THR A 150 -5.48 -15.66 14.70
C THR A 150 -4.52 -15.93 15.85
N SER A 151 -3.37 -16.53 15.53
CA SER A 151 -2.34 -16.93 16.49
C SER A 151 -1.21 -15.91 16.59
N ALA A 152 -0.91 -15.19 15.52
CA ALA A 152 0.12 -14.15 15.48
C ALA A 152 -0.21 -13.09 14.42
N ALA A 153 0.35 -11.89 14.61
CA ALA A 153 0.36 -10.85 13.60
C ALA A 153 1.79 -10.33 13.45
N GLY A 154 2.15 -9.88 12.26
CA GLY A 154 3.49 -9.40 11.99
C GLY A 154 3.55 -8.30 10.96
N SER A 155 4.71 -7.70 10.84
CA SER A 155 4.99 -6.73 9.79
C SER A 155 6.47 -6.73 9.48
N GLY A 156 6.81 -6.32 8.26
CA GLY A 156 8.21 -6.30 7.83
C GLY A 156 8.39 -5.69 6.46
N SER A 157 9.56 -5.92 5.90
CA SER A 157 9.92 -5.60 4.53
C SER A 157 10.02 -6.86 3.69
N PHE A 158 9.87 -6.70 2.37
CA PHE A 158 10.14 -7.78 1.44
C PHE A 158 10.98 -7.30 0.26
N THR A 159 11.71 -8.24 -0.34
CA THR A 159 12.40 -8.05 -1.62
C THR A 159 12.05 -9.19 -2.56
N LEU A 160 11.87 -8.85 -3.82
CA LEU A 160 11.61 -9.74 -4.94
C LEU A 160 12.88 -9.81 -5.78
N ARG A 161 13.41 -11.02 -5.98
CA ARG A 161 14.65 -11.28 -6.73
C ARG A 161 14.41 -12.25 -7.87
#